data_AF-A0A0E2YWX2-F1
#
_entry.id   AF-A0A0E2YWX2-F1
#
_cell.length_a   1.000
_cell.length_b   1.000
_cell.length_c   1.000
_cell.angle_alpha   90.00
_cell.angle_beta   90.00
_cell.angle_gamma   90.00
#
_symmetry.space_group_name_H-M   'P 1'
#
loop_
_entity.id
_entity.type
_entity.pdbx_description
1 polymer ?
#
loop_
_entity_poly.entity_id
_entity_poly.type
_entity_poly.pdbx_seq_one_letter_code
_entity_poly.pdbx_strand_id
1 'polypeptide(L)'
;ADTCLKVSQLADTLGYPIQAIHVPKTVDNDLPITDCCPGFGSVAKYIAVSTREASFDVASMAKTSTKVFILEVMGRHAGWIAAAGGLAS
;
A
#
# COMPACT_ATOMS: atom_id res chain seq x y z
N ALA A 1 -2.10 -14.16 -8.08
CA ALA A 1 -1.62 -15.53 -8.37
C ALA A 1 -2.73 -16.45 -8.91
N ASP A 2 -3.91 -16.52 -8.28
CA ASP A 2 -5.01 -17.44 -8.66
C ASP A 2 -5.38 -17.41 -10.15
N THR A 3 -5.55 -16.22 -10.74
CA THR A 3 -5.85 -16.10 -12.17
C THR A 3 -4.75 -16.71 -13.06
N CYS A 4 -3.47 -16.42 -12.78
CA CYS A 4 -2.36 -16.99 -13.54
C CYS A 4 -2.36 -18.52 -13.45
N LEU A 5 -2.61 -19.08 -12.26
CA LEU A 5 -2.69 -20.52 -12.04
C LEU A 5 -3.83 -21.15 -12.87
N LYS A 6 -5.04 -20.59 -12.79
CA LYS A 6 -6.21 -21.09 -13.53
C LYS A 6 -6.04 -20.98 -15.03
N VAL A 7 -5.45 -19.88 -15.53
CA VAL A 7 -5.14 -19.71 -16.95
C VAL A 7 -4.14 -20.76 -17.43
N SER A 8 -3.06 -21.01 -16.68
CA SER A 8 -2.07 -22.04 -17.02
C SER A 8 -2.70 -23.44 -17.10
N GLN A 9 -3.49 -23.80 -16.09
CA GLN A 9 -4.15 -25.11 -16.04
C GLN A 9 -5.15 -25.31 -17.19
N LEU A 10 -5.95 -24.29 -17.49
CA LEU A 10 -6.93 -24.33 -18.58
C LEU A 10 -6.25 -24.42 -19.95
N ALA A 11 -5.18 -23.66 -20.15
CA ALA A 11 -4.40 -23.65 -21.38
C ALA A 11 -3.84 -25.05 -21.69
N ASP A 12 -3.31 -25.74 -20.67
CA ASP A 12 -2.83 -27.12 -20.80
C ASP A 12 -3.97 -28.10 -21.14
N THR A 13 -5.14 -27.97 -20.49
CA THR A 13 -6.28 -28.87 -20.76
C THR A 13 -6.85 -28.71 -22.17
N LEU A 14 -6.74 -27.53 -22.76
CA LEU A 14 -7.23 -27.24 -24.10
C LEU A 14 -6.19 -27.52 -25.22
N GLY A 15 -5.01 -28.01 -24.88
CA GLY A 15 -3.94 -28.26 -25.85
C GLY A 15 -3.36 -26.98 -26.47
N TYR A 16 -3.49 -25.84 -25.78
CA TYR A 16 -2.95 -24.56 -26.19
C TYR A 16 -2.10 -23.97 -25.05
N PRO A 17 -0.90 -24.53 -24.81
CA PRO A 17 -0.13 -24.23 -23.60
C PRO A 17 0.25 -22.74 -23.52
N ILE A 18 -0.04 -22.13 -22.36
CA ILE A 18 0.28 -20.74 -22.03
C ILE A 18 1.07 -20.72 -20.73
N GLN A 19 2.24 -20.08 -20.75
CA GLN A 19 3.01 -19.80 -19.53
C GLN A 19 2.46 -18.53 -18.86
N ALA A 20 1.85 -18.69 -17.69
CA ALA A 20 1.30 -17.58 -16.92
C ALA A 20 2.11 -17.33 -15.64
N ILE A 21 2.79 -16.18 -15.56
CA ILE A 21 3.64 -15.80 -14.42
C ILE A 21 3.00 -14.62 -13.67
N HIS A 22 2.83 -14.75 -12.35
CA HIS A 22 2.29 -13.67 -11.53
C HIS A 22 3.40 -12.68 -11.13
N VAL A 23 3.20 -11.40 -11.48
CA VAL A 23 4.02 -10.29 -10.97
C VAL A 23 3.32 -9.69 -9.74
N PRO A 24 3.88 -9.79 -8.52
CA PRO A 24 3.23 -9.31 -7.31
C PRO A 24 3.15 -7.78 -7.32
N LYS A 25 1.97 -7.23 -7.02
CA LYS A 25 1.73 -5.79 -6.92
C LYS A 25 0.54 -5.52 -6.00
N THR A 26 0.74 -4.67 -5.01
CA THR A 26 -0.31 -4.13 -4.13
C THR A 26 0.28 -2.99 -3.30
N VAL A 27 -0.51 -1.94 -3.05
CA VAL A 27 -0.11 -0.86 -2.13
C VAL A 27 -0.42 -1.20 -0.68
N ASP A 28 -1.31 -2.17 -0.45
CA ASP A 28 -1.76 -2.60 0.87
C ASP A 28 -0.77 -3.54 1.56
N ASN A 29 0.29 -3.99 0.86
CA ASN A 29 1.32 -4.90 1.38
C ASN A 29 0.77 -6.25 1.93
N ASP A 30 -0.20 -6.83 1.24
CA ASP A 30 -1.00 -7.97 1.72
C ASP A 30 -0.78 -9.29 0.95
N LEU A 31 0.21 -9.34 0.04
CA LEU A 31 0.60 -10.59 -0.60
C LEU A 31 1.55 -11.39 0.31
N PRO A 32 1.35 -12.71 0.49
CA PRO A 32 2.23 -13.53 1.31
C PRO A 32 3.58 -13.80 0.60
N ILE A 33 4.51 -14.40 1.34
CA ILE A 33 5.83 -14.90 0.90
C ILE A 33 6.85 -13.79 0.63
N THR A 34 6.53 -12.81 -0.21
CA THR A 34 7.42 -11.65 -0.40
C THR A 34 7.48 -10.82 0.88
N ASP A 35 8.66 -10.30 1.23
CA ASP A 35 8.86 -9.47 2.43
C ASP A 35 8.04 -8.16 2.35
N CYS A 36 8.01 -7.57 1.16
CA CYS A 36 7.15 -6.44 0.85
C CYS A 36 6.61 -6.51 -0.59
N CYS A 37 5.55 -5.76 -0.84
CA CYS A 37 4.88 -5.71 -2.14
C CYS A 37 5.31 -4.48 -2.95
N PRO A 38 5.59 -4.64 -4.25
CA PRO A 38 5.86 -3.51 -5.13
C PRO A 38 4.71 -2.48 -5.11
N GLY A 39 5.08 -1.22 -4.83
CA GLY A 39 4.16 -0.09 -4.69
C GLY A 39 3.93 0.35 -3.25
N PHE A 40 3.96 -0.56 -2.27
CA PHE A 40 3.76 -0.23 -0.85
C PHE A 40 4.78 0.80 -0.35
N GLY A 41 6.08 0.55 -0.56
CA GLY A 41 7.14 1.45 -0.06
C GLY A 41 6.99 2.89 -0.56
N SER A 42 6.53 3.09 -1.79
CA SER A 42 6.27 4.42 -2.35
C SER A 42 5.08 5.11 -1.67
N VAL A 43 3.99 4.38 -1.41
CA VAL A 43 2.84 4.90 -0.66
C VAL A 43 3.21 5.18 0.79
N ALA A 44 3.98 4.30 1.44
CA ALA A 44 4.48 4.50 2.79
C ALA A 44 5.32 5.77 2.90
N LYS A 45 6.25 6.00 1.94
CA LYS A 45 7.01 7.24 1.85
C LYS A 45 6.11 8.46 1.68
N TYR A 46 5.10 8.38 0.81
CA TYR A 46 4.15 9.47 0.60
C TYR A 46 3.41 9.82 1.89
N ILE A 47 2.82 8.82 2.57
CA ILE A 47 2.10 9.04 3.83
C ILE A 47 3.02 9.60 4.92
N ALA A 48 4.21 9.03 5.11
CA ALA A 48 5.16 9.53 6.11
C ALA A 48 5.54 11.01 5.87
N VAL A 49 5.82 11.39 4.63
CA VAL A 49 6.18 12.77 4.28
C VAL A 49 4.98 13.70 4.45
N SER A 50 3.81 13.35 3.91
CA SER A 50 2.60 14.16 4.03
C SER A 50 2.13 14.33 5.48
N THR A 51 2.21 13.28 6.30
CA THR A 51 1.94 13.37 7.74
C THR A 51 2.92 14.33 8.42
N ARG A 52 4.21 14.27 8.09
CA ARG A 52 5.22 15.16 8.66
C ARG A 52 4.99 16.62 8.26
N GLU A 53 4.68 16.88 7.01
CA GLU A 53 4.40 18.23 6.50
C GLU A 53 3.15 18.82 7.15
N ALA A 54 2.05 18.05 7.21
CA ALA A 54 0.83 18.48 7.90
C ALA A 54 1.05 18.70 9.40
N SER A 55 1.93 17.90 10.02
CA SER A 55 2.31 18.06 11.43
C SER A 55 3.04 19.38 11.68
N PHE A 56 3.93 19.79 10.77
CA PHE A 56 4.58 21.10 10.86
C PHE A 56 3.59 22.26 10.71
N ASP A 57 2.65 22.15 9.77
CA ASP A 57 1.61 23.15 9.56
C ASP A 57 0.76 23.33 10.83
N VAL A 58 0.13 22.24 11.32
CA VAL A 58 -0.73 22.31 12.50
C VAL A 58 0.04 22.76 13.75
N ALA A 59 1.30 22.35 13.92
CA ALA A 59 2.14 22.80 15.03
C ALA A 59 2.37 24.32 15.00
N SER A 60 2.55 24.91 13.81
CA SER A 60 2.72 26.36 13.65
C SER A 60 1.44 27.15 13.99
N MET A 61 0.26 26.54 13.82
CA MET A 61 -1.05 27.17 13.99
C MET A 61 -1.68 26.92 15.37
N ALA A 62 -1.27 25.87 16.09
CA ALA A 62 -1.98 25.32 17.25
C ALA A 62 -2.14 26.27 18.46
N LYS A 63 -1.35 27.35 18.55
CA LYS A 63 -1.44 28.30 19.67
C LYS A 63 -2.79 29.01 19.73
N THR A 64 -3.34 29.38 18.58
CA THR A 64 -4.57 30.19 18.50
C THR A 64 -5.57 29.73 17.43
N SER A 65 -5.23 28.73 16.62
CA SER A 65 -6.08 28.25 15.53
C SER A 65 -6.19 26.72 15.55
N THR A 66 -6.13 26.04 14.40
CA THR A 66 -6.24 24.59 14.22
C THR A 66 -5.30 23.83 15.15
N LYS A 67 -5.87 22.92 15.94
CA LYS A 67 -5.12 22.13 16.94
C LYS A 67 -4.97 20.65 16.57
N VAL A 68 -5.78 20.16 15.65
CA VAL A 68 -5.82 18.75 15.24
C VAL A 68 -5.94 18.70 13.73
N PHE A 69 -5.15 17.83 13.11
CA PHE A 69 -5.24 17.49 11.69
C PHE A 69 -5.58 16.01 11.55
N ILE A 70 -6.56 15.68 10.70
CA ILE A 70 -7.00 14.31 10.44
C ILE A 70 -6.70 13.99 8.98
N LEU A 71 -5.96 12.90 8.74
CA LEU A 71 -5.61 12.41 7.42
C LEU A 71 -6.21 11.01 7.21
N GLU A 72 -7.24 10.91 6.38
CA GLU A 72 -7.73 9.61 5.91
C GLU A 72 -6.75 9.04 4.86
N VAL A 73 -6.44 7.76 4.97
CA VAL A 73 -5.52 7.06 4.07
C VAL A 73 -6.17 5.78 3.55
N MET A 74 -5.67 5.28 2.42
CA MET A 74 -6.07 3.97 1.91
C MET A 74 -5.70 2.86 2.91
N GLY A 75 -6.39 1.71 2.82
CA GLY A 75 -6.15 0.57 3.71
C GLY A 75 -7.44 -0.10 4.12
N ARG A 76 -8.12 -0.75 3.17
CA ARG A 76 -9.48 -1.27 3.37
C ARG A 76 -9.55 -2.33 4.49
N HIS A 77 -8.57 -3.21 4.53
CA HIS A 77 -8.54 -4.38 5.42
C HIS A 77 -7.21 -4.58 6.14
N ALA A 78 -6.19 -3.79 5.81
CA ALA A 78 -4.86 -3.85 6.41
C ALA A 78 -4.37 -2.44 6.77
N GLY A 79 -3.67 -2.33 7.91
CA GLY A 79 -3.22 -1.05 8.46
C GLY A 79 -1.81 -0.60 8.04
N TRP A 80 -1.16 -1.27 7.08
CA TRP A 80 0.23 -0.98 6.70
C TRP A 80 0.45 0.47 6.24
N ILE A 81 -0.49 1.01 5.46
CA ILE A 81 -0.43 2.39 4.96
C ILE A 81 -0.62 3.39 6.11
N ALA A 82 -1.58 3.15 7.01
CA ALA A 82 -1.78 3.97 8.20
C ALA A 82 -0.57 3.93 9.14
N ALA A 83 0.05 2.76 9.31
CA ALA A 83 1.25 2.59 10.12
C ALA A 83 2.43 3.42 9.59
N ALA A 84 2.52 3.64 8.28
CA ALA A 84 3.57 4.47 7.68
C ALA A 84 3.51 5.94 8.16
N GLY A 85 2.33 6.45 8.55
CA GLY A 85 2.21 7.77 9.17
C GLY A 85 2.99 7.90 10.48
N GLY A 86 3.17 6.79 11.21
CA GLY A 86 3.96 6.75 12.43
C GLY A 86 5.45 7.06 12.22
N LEU A 87 5.97 6.88 11.00
CA LEU A 87 7.36 7.21 10.65
C LEU A 87 7.66 8.73 10.66
N ALA A 88 6.62 9.57 10.76
CA ALA A 88 6.74 11.02 10.83
C ALA A 88 7.03 11.57 12.24
N SER A 89 6.96 10.71 13.26
CA SER A 89 7.07 11.10 14.68
C SER A 89 8.47 11.53 15.10
#